data_AF-A0A533UBS3-F1
#
_entry.id   AF-A0A533UBS3-F1
#
_cell.length_a   1.000
_cell.length_b   1.000
_cell.length_c   1.000
_cell.angle_alpha   90.00
_cell.angle_beta   90.00
_cell.angle_gamma   90.00
#
_symmetry.space_group_name_H-M   'P 1'
#
loop_
_entity.id
_entity.type
_entity.pdbx_description
1 polymer ?
#
loop_
_entity_poly.entity_id
_entity_poly.type
_entity_poly.pdbx_seq_one_letter_code
_entity_poly.pdbx_strand_id
1 'polypeptide(L)'
;MDNKQGVPLFPGGVTAISDVIKLVANNGNQIPDKSWMLYLLEFFNIRNIPIELNLICQFDNQDYFEAIFQGINRYRFNKVLPVVGHSYMRIIMMDKVNKRIRYTITDQKTIQSEDFDFSLDGMDFDYVGANQFTGIEWWNKIGSIPYQIKYKVEVSQLMFGLSDKSDPQSIIFLPHNSLIPNKDDSGMNYPISFQNIMLKDGCVCYSIESGNCINGIHCNLKGTI
;
A
#
# COMPACT_ATOMS: atom_id res chain seq x y z
N MET A 1 4.99 -17.16 -32.10
CA MET A 1 4.48 -17.37 -30.74
C MET A 1 5.69 -17.36 -29.82
N ASP A 2 6.06 -16.19 -29.31
CA ASP A 2 7.21 -16.05 -28.41
C ASP A 2 6.75 -16.23 -26.96
N ASN A 3 6.85 -17.46 -26.47
CA ASN A 3 6.66 -17.83 -25.06
C ASN A 3 7.91 -17.48 -24.24
N LYS A 4 8.17 -16.19 -24.08
CA LYS A 4 8.94 -15.69 -22.92
C LYS A 4 7.99 -14.90 -22.04
N GLN A 5 7.02 -15.60 -21.43
CA GLN A 5 6.37 -15.10 -20.24
C GLN A 5 7.48 -14.99 -19.18
N GLY A 6 7.97 -13.77 -18.98
CA GLY A 6 8.93 -13.47 -17.91
C GLY A 6 8.36 -13.91 -16.57
N VAL A 7 9.24 -14.21 -15.61
CA VAL A 7 8.84 -14.50 -14.23
C VAL A 7 7.93 -13.36 -13.75
N PRO A 8 6.72 -13.65 -13.24
CA PRO A 8 5.82 -12.60 -12.76
C PRO A 8 6.51 -11.79 -11.65
N LEU A 9 6.42 -10.46 -11.74
CA LEU A 9 7.03 -9.56 -10.76
C LEU A 9 6.44 -9.75 -9.36
N PHE A 10 5.16 -10.14 -9.29
CA PHE A 10 4.50 -10.51 -8.04
C PHE A 10 4.50 -12.04 -7.88
N PRO A 11 4.93 -12.58 -6.73
CA PRO A 11 4.90 -14.02 -6.48
C PRO A 11 3.48 -14.60 -6.47
N GLY A 12 3.34 -15.85 -6.89
CA GLY A 12 2.08 -16.59 -6.75
C GLY A 12 1.85 -17.09 -5.32
N GLY A 13 0.58 -17.25 -4.94
CA GLY A 13 0.20 -17.80 -3.63
C GLY A 13 0.31 -16.81 -2.46
N VAL A 14 0.54 -15.52 -2.75
CA VAL A 14 0.58 -14.46 -1.74
C VAL A 14 -0.79 -14.31 -1.09
N THR A 15 -0.82 -14.23 0.23
CA THR A 15 -2.05 -14.07 1.03
C THR A 15 -2.02 -12.83 1.89
N ALA A 16 -0.88 -12.15 2.01
CA ALA A 16 -0.74 -10.90 2.73
C ALA A 16 0.26 -9.96 2.05
N ILE A 17 0.17 -8.67 2.34
CA ILE A 17 1.20 -7.69 2.01
C ILE A 17 1.45 -6.79 3.22
N SER A 18 2.64 -6.21 3.26
CA SER A 18 2.97 -5.19 4.25
C SER A 18 3.92 -4.14 3.71
N ASP A 19 3.87 -2.97 4.33
CA ASP A 19 4.89 -1.94 4.18
C ASP A 19 5.06 -1.15 5.49
N VAL A 20 6.07 -0.28 5.50
CA VAL A 20 6.23 0.77 6.50
C VAL A 20 6.20 2.12 5.81
N ILE A 21 5.20 2.93 6.13
CA ILE A 21 5.11 4.33 5.71
C ILE A 21 5.56 5.26 6.83
N LYS A 22 6.54 6.11 6.57
CA LYS A 22 7.04 7.12 7.50
C LYS A 22 6.65 8.51 7.05
N LEU A 23 6.04 9.28 7.94
CA LEU A 23 5.68 10.67 7.69
C LEU A 23 6.88 11.57 8.02
N VAL A 24 7.59 12.05 7.00
CA VAL A 24 8.84 12.81 7.19
C VAL A 24 8.56 14.27 7.51
N ALA A 25 7.65 14.88 6.76
CA ALA A 25 7.28 16.28 6.91
C ALA A 25 5.84 16.53 6.46
N ASN A 26 5.20 17.54 7.04
CA ASN A 26 3.92 18.08 6.57
C ASN A 26 4.19 19.34 5.73
N ASN A 27 3.88 19.27 4.45
CA ASN A 27 4.01 20.37 3.48
C ASN A 27 2.81 21.33 3.51
N GLY A 28 1.85 21.11 4.41
CA GLY A 28 0.61 21.86 4.51
C GLY A 28 -0.52 21.22 3.73
N ASN A 29 -1.75 21.56 4.12
CA ASN A 29 -2.95 21.04 3.46
C ASN A 29 -3.35 21.93 2.30
N GLN A 30 -3.13 21.44 1.08
CA GLN A 30 -3.56 22.10 -0.16
C GLN A 30 -4.64 21.30 -0.87
N ILE A 31 -5.30 20.38 -0.14
CA ILE A 31 -6.36 19.53 -0.67
C ILE A 31 -7.61 20.40 -0.87
N PRO A 32 -8.18 20.45 -2.08
CA PRO A 32 -9.37 21.23 -2.40
C PRO A 32 -10.58 20.87 -1.53
N ASP A 33 -11.52 21.80 -1.38
CA ASP A 33 -12.79 21.54 -0.69
C ASP A 33 -13.46 20.25 -1.19
N LYS A 34 -13.96 19.43 -0.25
CA LYS A 34 -14.59 18.13 -0.49
C LYS A 34 -13.72 17.09 -1.22
N SER A 35 -12.39 17.26 -1.19
CA SER A 35 -11.44 16.33 -1.79
C SER A 35 -10.58 15.61 -0.76
N TRP A 36 -9.87 14.57 -1.19
CA TRP A 36 -8.97 13.76 -0.36
C TRP A 36 -7.75 13.26 -1.15
N MET A 37 -6.65 13.02 -0.44
CA MET A 37 -5.43 12.37 -0.94
C MET A 37 -5.26 11.01 -0.24
N LEU A 38 -4.90 9.97 -1.00
CA LEU A 38 -4.71 8.63 -0.46
C LEU A 38 -3.26 8.20 -0.60
N TYR A 39 -2.61 7.86 0.51
CA TYR A 39 -1.32 7.17 0.50
C TYR A 39 -1.59 5.67 0.57
N LEU A 40 -1.45 5.02 -0.59
CA LEU A 40 -1.96 3.69 -0.83
C LEU A 40 -1.08 2.59 -0.20
N LEU A 41 -1.72 1.59 0.37
CA LEU A 41 -1.25 0.20 0.38
C LEU A 41 -2.43 -0.62 -0.12
N GLU A 42 -2.33 -1.09 -1.35
CA GLU A 42 -3.41 -1.75 -2.06
C GLU A 42 -2.98 -3.15 -2.47
N PHE A 43 -3.84 -4.12 -2.16
CA PHE A 43 -3.67 -5.52 -2.46
C PHE A 43 -4.79 -5.98 -3.37
N PHE A 44 -4.45 -6.56 -4.50
CA PHE A 44 -5.42 -7.12 -5.44
C PHE A 44 -5.39 -8.63 -5.35
N ASN A 45 -6.58 -9.24 -5.21
CA ASN A 45 -6.69 -10.68 -5.38
C ASN A 45 -6.68 -11.09 -6.86
N ILE A 46 -6.69 -12.40 -7.13
CA ILE A 46 -6.71 -12.95 -8.50
C ILE A 46 -7.95 -12.60 -9.33
N ARG A 47 -9.01 -12.09 -8.70
CA ARG A 47 -10.19 -11.52 -9.37
C ARG A 47 -10.10 -10.02 -9.58
N ASN A 48 -8.94 -9.41 -9.33
CA ASN A 48 -8.72 -7.97 -9.38
C ASN A 48 -9.62 -7.17 -8.44
N ILE A 49 -9.97 -7.75 -7.27
CA ILE A 49 -10.70 -7.05 -6.22
C ILE A 49 -9.70 -6.29 -5.35
N PRO A 50 -9.83 -4.96 -5.20
CA PRO A 50 -8.93 -4.16 -4.36
C PRO A 50 -9.27 -4.28 -2.88
N ILE A 51 -8.22 -4.35 -2.08
CA ILE A 51 -8.20 -4.43 -0.62
C ILE A 51 -7.15 -3.43 -0.15
N GLU A 52 -7.53 -2.41 0.60
CA GLU A 52 -6.66 -1.26 0.82
C GLU A 52 -6.55 -0.89 2.30
N LEU A 53 -5.37 -0.41 2.69
CA LEU A 53 -5.09 0.19 3.99
C LEU A 53 -4.38 1.53 3.78
N ASN A 54 -5.18 2.58 3.62
CA ASN A 54 -4.69 3.87 3.17
C ASN A 54 -4.54 4.84 4.32
N LEU A 55 -3.52 5.71 4.24
CA LEU A 55 -3.58 6.99 4.95
C LEU A 55 -4.37 7.96 4.08
N ILE A 56 -5.51 8.42 4.58
CA ILE A 56 -6.38 9.40 3.95
C ILE A 56 -6.11 10.76 4.56
N CYS A 57 -5.86 11.76 3.71
CA CYS A 57 -5.79 13.16 4.10
C CYS A 57 -6.96 13.91 3.48
N GLN A 58 -7.75 14.60 4.30
CA GLN A 58 -8.91 15.37 3.82
C GLN A 58 -8.65 16.88 3.79
N PHE A 59 -9.45 17.57 2.99
CA PHE A 59 -9.44 19.04 2.85
C PHE A 59 -9.60 19.80 4.18
N ASP A 60 -10.30 19.24 5.15
CA ASP A 60 -10.58 19.83 6.45
C ASP A 60 -9.54 19.47 7.53
N ASN A 61 -8.40 18.90 7.14
CA ASN A 61 -7.32 18.41 8.01
C ASN A 61 -7.66 17.19 8.85
N GLN A 62 -8.73 16.47 8.54
CA GLN A 62 -8.89 15.12 9.08
C GLN A 62 -7.96 14.17 8.33
N ASP A 63 -6.93 13.70 9.03
CA ASP A 63 -5.99 12.71 8.52
C ASP A 63 -6.10 11.44 9.36
N TYR A 64 -6.29 10.30 8.72
CA TYR A 64 -6.51 9.02 9.40
C TYR A 64 -6.16 7.84 8.51
N PHE A 65 -5.96 6.69 9.12
CA PHE A 65 -5.87 5.43 8.39
C PHE A 65 -7.26 4.82 8.20
N GLU A 66 -7.50 4.20 7.05
CA GLU A 66 -8.78 3.58 6.73
C GLU A 66 -8.58 2.25 6.00
N ALA A 67 -9.32 1.23 6.45
CA ALA A 67 -9.46 -0.04 5.75
C ALA A 67 -10.58 0.10 4.72
N ILE A 68 -10.28 -0.16 3.45
CA ILE A 68 -11.22 -0.06 2.33
C ILE A 68 -11.26 -1.42 1.63
N PHE A 69 -12.48 -1.87 1.28
CA PHE A 69 -12.67 -3.10 0.54
C PHE A 69 -13.71 -2.88 -0.56
N GLN A 70 -13.32 -3.15 -1.81
CA GLN A 70 -14.13 -2.87 -3.01
C GLN A 70 -14.52 -1.38 -3.14
N GLY A 71 -13.59 -0.47 -2.82
CA GLY A 71 -13.85 0.98 -2.86
C GLY A 71 -14.84 1.48 -1.79
N ILE A 72 -15.17 0.64 -0.79
CA ILE A 72 -16.06 1.01 0.32
C ILE A 72 -15.26 1.06 1.61
N ASN A 73 -15.33 2.18 2.31
CA ASN A 73 -14.69 2.38 3.61
C ASN A 73 -15.34 1.43 4.63
N ARG A 74 -14.54 0.54 5.21
CA ARG A 74 -15.00 -0.47 6.16
C ARG A 74 -14.71 -0.09 7.60
N TYR A 75 -13.55 0.52 7.85
CA TYR A 75 -13.14 0.88 9.20
C TYR A 75 -12.14 2.02 9.22
N ARG A 76 -12.43 3.05 10.02
CA ARG A 76 -11.50 4.13 10.34
C ARG A 76 -10.76 3.82 11.64
N PHE A 77 -9.45 3.75 11.56
CA PHE A 77 -8.58 3.55 12.71
C PHE A 77 -8.57 4.81 13.58
N ASN A 78 -8.72 4.65 14.90
CA ASN A 78 -8.84 5.79 15.82
C ASN A 78 -7.88 5.73 17.01
N LYS A 79 -7.18 4.60 17.20
CA LYS A 79 -6.13 4.45 18.21
C LYS A 79 -4.78 4.81 17.64
N VAL A 80 -4.52 4.48 16.37
CA VAL A 80 -3.28 4.83 15.67
C VAL A 80 -3.54 5.99 14.71
N LEU A 81 -3.04 7.17 15.06
CA LEU A 81 -3.24 8.40 14.28
C LEU A 81 -1.94 8.82 13.56
N PRO A 82 -2.04 9.46 12.38
CA PRO A 82 -0.88 9.96 11.64
C PRO A 82 -0.23 11.15 12.34
N VAL A 83 1.09 11.06 12.56
CA VAL A 83 1.92 12.05 13.24
C VAL A 83 3.24 12.18 12.48
N VAL A 84 3.64 13.42 12.20
CA VAL A 84 4.93 13.69 11.55
C VAL A 84 6.07 13.20 12.44
N GLY A 85 7.06 12.54 11.83
CA GLY A 85 8.20 11.91 12.49
C GLY A 85 7.93 10.49 12.99
N HIS A 86 6.72 9.95 12.80
CA HIS A 86 6.38 8.56 13.10
C HIS A 86 6.41 7.70 11.84
N SER A 87 6.46 6.39 12.05
CA SER A 87 6.43 5.37 11.00
C SER A 87 5.44 4.28 11.34
N TYR A 88 4.66 3.86 10.37
CA TYR A 88 3.51 2.99 10.55
C TYR A 88 3.71 1.73 9.72
N MET A 89 3.80 0.59 10.39
CA MET A 89 3.73 -0.70 9.72
C MET A 89 2.27 -0.98 9.40
N ARG A 90 1.98 -1.24 8.13
CA ARG A 90 0.66 -1.55 7.61
C ARG A 90 0.68 -2.99 7.11
N ILE A 91 -0.33 -3.77 7.47
CA ILE A 91 -0.47 -5.16 7.04
C ILE A 91 -1.90 -5.38 6.57
N ILE A 92 -2.04 -6.03 5.42
CA ILE A 92 -3.30 -6.56 4.90
C ILE A 92 -3.12 -8.07 4.76
N MET A 93 -4.02 -8.86 5.35
CA MET A 93 -4.00 -10.32 5.30
C MET A 93 -5.35 -10.88 4.88
N MET A 94 -5.36 -11.69 3.82
CA MET A 94 -6.51 -12.50 3.40
C MET A 94 -6.51 -13.82 4.17
N ASP A 95 -7.29 -13.88 5.24
CA ASP A 95 -7.37 -15.02 6.13
C ASP A 95 -8.45 -15.99 5.65
N LYS A 96 -8.04 -16.98 4.85
CA LYS A 96 -8.93 -18.00 4.30
C LYS A 96 -9.57 -18.87 5.37
N VAL A 97 -8.84 -19.16 6.45
CA VAL A 97 -9.30 -20.08 7.52
C VAL A 97 -10.49 -19.47 8.25
N ASN A 98 -10.38 -18.19 8.61
CA ASN A 98 -11.42 -17.45 9.33
C ASN A 98 -12.34 -16.66 8.40
N LYS A 99 -12.21 -16.85 7.07
CA LYS A 99 -13.02 -16.19 6.03
C LYS A 99 -13.12 -14.67 6.23
N ARG A 100 -11.98 -14.00 6.33
CA ARG A 100 -11.93 -12.56 6.61
C ARG A 100 -10.76 -11.88 5.93
N ILE A 101 -10.80 -10.56 5.92
CA ILE A 101 -9.64 -9.71 5.67
C ILE A 101 -9.25 -9.08 7.01
N ARG A 102 -8.00 -9.25 7.41
CA ARG A 102 -7.43 -8.57 8.56
C ARG A 102 -6.58 -7.40 8.10
N TYR A 103 -6.82 -6.25 8.73
CA TYR A 103 -6.04 -5.04 8.57
C TYR A 103 -5.37 -4.75 9.90
N THR A 104 -4.06 -4.51 9.88
CA THR A 104 -3.30 -4.15 11.07
C THR A 104 -2.50 -2.90 10.78
N ILE A 105 -2.53 -1.96 11.72
CA ILE A 105 -1.62 -0.83 11.74
C ILE A 105 -0.89 -0.75 13.07
N THR A 106 0.42 -0.55 13.00
CA THR A 106 1.27 -0.39 14.19
C THR A 106 2.15 0.85 14.04
N ASP A 107 2.02 1.80 14.95
CA ASP A 107 2.99 2.89 15.09
C ASP A 107 4.28 2.35 15.70
N GLN A 108 5.35 2.33 14.90
CA GLN A 108 6.65 1.78 15.29
C GLN A 108 7.36 2.60 16.38
N LYS A 109 6.93 3.85 16.61
CA LYS A 109 7.53 4.71 17.64
C LYS A 109 6.88 4.52 18.99
N THR A 110 5.55 4.42 19.04
CA THR A 110 4.79 4.22 20.29
C THR A 110 4.52 2.75 20.59
N ILE A 111 4.72 1.86 19.60
CA ILE A 111 4.37 0.43 19.63
C ILE A 111 2.86 0.19 19.75
N GLN A 112 2.05 1.25 19.62
CA GLN A 112 0.60 1.12 19.62
C GLN A 112 0.14 0.44 18.34
N SER A 113 -0.73 -0.56 18.48
CA SER A 113 -1.31 -1.31 17.38
C SER A 113 -2.83 -1.29 17.42
N GLU A 114 -3.44 -1.36 16.25
CA GLU A 114 -4.89 -1.49 16.08
C GLU A 114 -5.16 -2.47 14.94
N ASP A 115 -6.06 -3.42 15.21
CA ASP A 115 -6.46 -4.46 14.27
C ASP A 115 -7.94 -4.31 13.93
N PHE A 116 -8.28 -4.59 12.68
CA PHE A 116 -9.65 -4.69 12.21
C PHE A 116 -9.84 -5.95 11.37
N ASP A 117 -10.83 -6.76 11.75
CA ASP A 117 -11.21 -7.99 11.06
C ASP A 117 -12.54 -7.78 10.31
N PHE A 118 -12.49 -7.80 8.98
CA PHE A 118 -13.67 -7.73 8.12
C PHE A 118 -14.10 -9.14 7.70
N SER A 119 -15.24 -9.61 8.22
CA SER A 119 -15.80 -10.91 7.80
C SER A 119 -16.24 -10.89 6.33
N LEU A 120 -15.86 -11.95 5.62
CA LEU A 120 -16.28 -12.27 4.26
C LEU A 120 -17.28 -13.43 4.23
N ASP A 121 -17.92 -13.75 5.36
CA ASP A 121 -18.90 -14.82 5.44
C ASP A 121 -20.03 -14.62 4.42
N GLY A 122 -20.26 -15.64 3.60
CA GLY A 122 -21.26 -15.60 2.53
C GLY A 122 -20.82 -14.89 1.24
N MET A 123 -19.59 -14.40 1.16
CA MET A 123 -19.02 -13.81 -0.06
C MET A 123 -18.18 -14.83 -0.83
N ASP A 124 -18.30 -14.82 -2.17
CA ASP A 124 -17.43 -15.56 -3.07
C ASP A 124 -16.12 -14.77 -3.29
N PHE A 125 -15.09 -15.10 -2.51
CA PHE A 125 -13.83 -14.35 -2.45
C PHE A 125 -12.61 -15.25 -2.63
N ASP A 126 -11.68 -14.82 -3.48
CA ASP A 126 -10.38 -15.46 -3.65
C ASP A 126 -9.36 -14.89 -2.67
N TYR A 127 -8.80 -15.77 -1.84
CA TYR A 127 -7.79 -15.44 -0.83
C TYR A 127 -6.36 -15.51 -1.37
N VAL A 128 -6.19 -15.33 -2.68
CA VAL A 128 -4.87 -15.35 -3.34
C VAL A 128 -4.66 -14.01 -4.02
N GLY A 129 -3.53 -13.39 -3.71
CA GLY A 129 -3.05 -12.15 -4.27
C GLY A 129 -2.52 -12.33 -5.69
N ALA A 130 -2.78 -11.34 -6.53
CA ALA A 130 -2.23 -11.26 -7.88
C ALA A 130 -1.33 -10.03 -8.08
N ASN A 131 -1.53 -8.98 -7.28
CA ASN A 131 -0.77 -7.75 -7.42
C ASN A 131 -0.81 -6.92 -6.14
N GLN A 132 0.12 -5.98 -6.01
CA GLN A 132 0.06 -4.94 -5.00
C GLN A 132 0.48 -3.58 -5.56
N PHE A 133 0.06 -2.51 -4.89
CA PHE A 133 0.50 -1.16 -5.16
C PHE A 133 0.69 -0.38 -3.86
N THR A 134 1.77 0.40 -3.77
CA THR A 134 1.97 1.37 -2.68
C THR A 134 2.49 2.67 -3.28
N GLY A 135 1.85 3.78 -2.95
CA GLY A 135 2.02 5.02 -3.69
C GLY A 135 1.10 6.11 -3.18
N ILE A 136 0.76 7.07 -4.04
CA ILE A 136 -0.24 8.08 -3.72
C ILE A 136 -1.24 8.17 -4.86
N GLU A 137 -2.52 8.14 -4.51
CA GLU A 137 -3.62 8.47 -5.39
C GLU A 137 -4.14 9.90 -5.11
N TRP A 138 -4.30 10.63 -6.21
CA TRP A 138 -4.53 12.07 -6.27
C TRP A 138 -5.83 12.47 -6.97
N TRP A 139 -6.76 11.54 -7.15
CA TRP A 139 -7.75 11.62 -8.23
C TRP A 139 -8.91 12.60 -8.00
N ASN A 140 -8.88 13.40 -6.94
CA ASN A 140 -9.81 14.52 -6.73
C ASN A 140 -9.23 15.86 -7.16
N LYS A 141 -8.85 15.98 -8.43
CA LYS A 141 -8.32 17.21 -9.01
C LYS A 141 -9.38 18.32 -9.05
N ILE A 142 -8.98 19.59 -8.94
CA ILE A 142 -9.78 20.70 -9.49
C ILE A 142 -9.49 20.77 -10.99
N GLY A 143 -10.38 20.19 -11.81
CA GLY A 143 -10.15 20.07 -13.25
C GLY A 143 -8.98 19.12 -13.57
N SER A 144 -7.95 19.59 -14.28
CA SER A 144 -6.77 18.78 -14.65
C SER A 144 -5.55 19.02 -13.78
N ILE A 145 -5.60 19.95 -12.82
CA ILE A 145 -4.45 20.38 -12.04
C ILE A 145 -4.39 19.57 -10.73
N PRO A 146 -3.31 18.81 -10.49
CA PRO A 146 -3.06 18.19 -9.21
C PRO A 146 -2.68 19.26 -8.17
N TYR A 147 -3.11 19.10 -6.92
CA TYR A 147 -2.62 19.92 -5.80
C TYR A 147 -1.21 19.48 -5.38
N GLN A 148 -0.68 19.92 -4.23
CA GLN A 148 0.59 19.42 -3.69
C GLN A 148 0.39 18.28 -2.68
N ILE A 149 1.40 17.41 -2.52
CA ILE A 149 1.37 16.34 -1.50
C ILE A 149 1.29 16.99 -0.13
N LYS A 150 0.40 16.48 0.73
CA LYS A 150 0.31 16.95 2.11
C LYS A 150 1.52 16.51 2.93
N TYR A 151 1.85 15.23 2.89
CA TYR A 151 3.00 14.66 3.56
C TYR A 151 4.09 14.26 2.58
N LYS A 152 5.33 14.64 2.89
CA LYS A 152 6.51 13.93 2.38
C LYS A 152 6.61 12.60 3.13
N VAL A 153 6.68 11.50 2.41
CA VAL A 153 6.73 10.16 3.00
C VAL A 153 7.90 9.34 2.49
N GLU A 154 8.36 8.43 3.32
CA GLU A 154 9.29 7.36 2.97
C GLU A 154 8.53 6.03 3.10
N VAL A 155 8.60 5.21 2.05
CA VAL A 155 8.09 3.84 2.05
C VAL A 155 9.27 2.89 2.14
N SER A 156 9.15 1.88 2.99
CA SER A 156 10.17 0.85 3.20
C SER A 156 9.52 -0.47 3.59
N GLN A 157 10.33 -1.53 3.73
CA GLN A 157 9.86 -2.84 4.19
C GLN A 157 8.65 -3.37 3.40
N LEU A 158 8.62 -3.09 2.10
CA LEU A 158 7.60 -3.63 1.22
C LEU A 158 7.80 -5.14 1.10
N MET A 159 6.85 -5.92 1.62
CA MET A 159 6.95 -7.37 1.72
C MET A 159 5.66 -8.03 1.25
N PHE A 160 5.79 -9.27 0.77
CA PHE A 160 4.66 -10.15 0.51
C PHE A 160 4.65 -11.30 1.52
N GLY A 161 3.46 -11.74 1.92
CA GLY A 161 3.25 -12.80 2.89
C GLY A 161 2.72 -14.06 2.23
N LEU A 162 3.30 -15.21 2.59
CA LEU A 162 2.82 -16.54 2.23
C LEU A 162 2.33 -17.25 3.49
N SER A 163 1.24 -18.01 3.38
CA SER A 163 0.81 -18.91 4.46
C SER A 163 1.92 -19.91 4.78
N ASP A 164 2.24 -20.05 6.07
CA ASP A 164 3.17 -21.07 6.52
C ASP A 164 2.56 -22.47 6.29
N LYS A 165 3.38 -23.39 5.77
CA LYS A 165 2.97 -24.77 5.53
C LYS A 165 2.87 -25.56 6.82
N SER A 166 3.68 -25.23 7.84
CA SER A 166 3.62 -25.86 9.16
C SER A 166 2.46 -25.36 10.01
N ASP A 167 2.13 -24.07 9.90
CA ASP A 167 1.01 -23.44 10.59
C ASP A 167 0.24 -22.55 9.60
N PRO A 168 -0.86 -23.05 9.00
CA PRO A 168 -1.65 -22.28 8.04
C PRO A 168 -2.25 -20.97 8.58
N GLN A 169 -2.22 -20.73 9.90
CA GLN A 169 -2.62 -19.47 10.51
C GLN A 169 -1.48 -18.45 10.61
N SER A 170 -0.23 -18.91 10.43
CA SER A 170 0.96 -18.07 10.40
C SER A 170 1.27 -17.59 8.99
N ILE A 171 1.85 -16.38 8.89
CA ILE A 171 2.30 -15.78 7.64
C ILE A 171 3.80 -15.57 7.71
N ILE A 172 4.51 -16.00 6.67
CA ILE A 172 5.92 -15.73 6.45
C ILE A 172 6.02 -14.54 5.50
N PHE A 173 6.51 -13.40 6.00
CA PHE A 173 6.80 -12.23 5.18
C PHE A 173 8.18 -12.34 4.53
N LEU A 174 8.23 -12.05 3.23
CA LEU A 174 9.43 -12.10 2.42
C LEU A 174 9.65 -10.75 1.72
N PRO A 175 10.91 -10.29 1.57
CA PRO A 175 11.22 -9.03 0.94
C PRO A 175 10.68 -8.90 -0.48
N HIS A 176 10.09 -7.75 -0.81
CA HIS A 176 9.71 -7.39 -2.17
C HIS A 176 10.57 -6.24 -2.68
N ASN A 177 11.36 -6.51 -3.71
CA ASN A 177 12.30 -5.56 -4.31
C ASN A 177 11.68 -4.71 -5.45
N SER A 178 10.34 -4.71 -5.57
CA SER A 178 9.64 -4.08 -6.69
C SER A 178 8.42 -3.32 -6.22
N LEU A 179 8.24 -2.13 -6.76
CA LEU A 179 6.96 -1.45 -6.81
C LEU A 179 6.33 -1.72 -8.17
N ILE A 180 5.21 -2.45 -8.18
CA ILE A 180 4.54 -2.78 -9.44
C ILE A 180 3.80 -1.52 -9.91
N PRO A 181 3.89 -1.14 -11.20
CA PRO A 181 3.11 -0.05 -11.75
C PRO A 181 1.62 -0.22 -11.43
N ASN A 182 0.95 0.84 -10.95
CA ASN A 182 -0.51 0.86 -11.07
C ASN A 182 -0.85 0.93 -12.57
N LYS A 183 -1.63 -0.02 -13.06
CA LYS A 183 -2.17 -0.01 -14.44
C LYS A 183 -3.67 0.11 -14.32
N ASP A 184 -4.13 1.32 -14.02
CA ASP A 184 -5.55 1.67 -14.07
C ASP A 184 -6.05 1.95 -15.50
N ASP A 185 -5.19 1.74 -16.50
CA ASP A 185 -5.42 1.96 -17.94
C ASP A 185 -5.93 3.37 -18.30
N SER A 186 -5.87 4.33 -17.38
CA SER A 186 -6.38 5.70 -17.57
C SER A 186 -5.50 6.57 -18.47
N GLY A 187 -4.26 6.14 -18.74
CA GLY A 187 -3.26 6.90 -19.48
C GLY A 187 -2.77 8.17 -18.77
N MET A 188 -3.21 8.41 -17.52
CA MET A 188 -2.84 9.57 -16.73
C MET A 188 -1.65 9.25 -15.82
N ASN A 189 -0.62 10.08 -15.89
CA ASN A 189 0.50 10.01 -14.95
C ASN A 189 0.14 10.63 -13.60
N TYR A 190 0.57 9.99 -12.51
CA TYR A 190 0.47 10.58 -11.17
C TYR A 190 1.45 11.75 -11.03
N PRO A 191 1.04 12.84 -10.37
CA PRO A 191 1.86 14.05 -10.17
C PRO A 191 2.87 13.88 -9.03
N ILE A 192 3.42 12.67 -8.88
CA ILE A 192 4.44 12.33 -7.89
C ILE A 192 5.70 11.87 -8.58
N SER A 193 6.80 11.82 -7.84
CA SER A 193 8.03 11.13 -8.22
C SER A 193 8.45 10.22 -7.09
N PHE A 194 9.04 9.09 -7.46
CA PHE A 194 9.75 8.23 -6.51
C PHE A 194 11.23 8.63 -6.52
N GLN A 195 11.72 9.04 -5.37
CA GLN A 195 13.10 9.50 -5.18
C GLN A 195 13.83 8.62 -4.17
N ASN A 196 15.17 8.75 -4.10
CA ASN A 196 16.01 8.01 -3.16
C ASN A 196 15.76 6.50 -3.20
N ILE A 197 15.50 5.98 -4.39
CA ILE A 197 15.17 4.57 -4.62
C ILE A 197 16.39 3.74 -4.26
N MET A 198 16.22 2.81 -3.33
CA MET A 198 17.28 1.91 -2.89
C MET A 198 16.72 0.56 -2.44
N LEU A 199 17.61 -0.41 -2.24
CA LEU A 199 17.30 -1.65 -1.55
C LEU A 199 17.78 -1.57 -0.10
N LYS A 200 16.93 -2.01 0.82
CA LYS A 200 17.28 -2.22 2.22
C LYS A 200 16.67 -3.54 2.68
N ASP A 201 17.50 -4.45 3.17
CA ASP A 201 17.08 -5.78 3.63
C ASP A 201 16.28 -6.55 2.56
N GLY A 202 16.67 -6.39 1.28
CA GLY A 202 15.99 -6.98 0.13
C GLY A 202 14.69 -6.29 -0.30
N CYS A 203 14.18 -5.34 0.49
CA CYS A 203 12.96 -4.58 0.19
C CYS A 203 13.29 -3.31 -0.59
N VAL A 204 12.44 -2.94 -1.55
CA VAL A 204 12.51 -1.62 -2.18
C VAL A 204 12.13 -0.54 -1.15
N CYS A 205 12.89 0.55 -1.14
CA CYS A 205 12.67 1.73 -0.31
C CYS A 205 12.75 2.97 -1.19
N TYR A 206 11.89 3.94 -0.95
CA TYR A 206 11.84 5.18 -1.72
C TYR A 206 11.13 6.30 -0.94
N SER A 207 11.44 7.53 -1.30
CA SER A 207 10.67 8.71 -0.90
C SER A 207 9.62 9.02 -1.96
N ILE A 208 8.46 9.52 -1.54
CA ILE A 208 7.44 10.05 -2.45
C ILE A 208 7.41 11.57 -2.32
N GLU A 209 7.59 12.26 -3.46
CA GLU A 209 7.55 13.72 -3.57
C GLU A 209 6.68 14.17 -4.73
N SER A 210 6.32 15.46 -4.80
CA SER A 210 5.70 16.04 -6.00
C SER A 210 6.62 15.87 -7.22
N GLY A 211 6.07 15.54 -8.40
CA GLY A 211 6.88 15.37 -9.60
C GLY A 211 6.10 14.80 -10.78
N ASN A 212 6.81 14.29 -11.78
CA ASN A 212 6.22 13.57 -12.91
C ASN A 212 6.72 12.13 -12.87
N CYS A 213 5.84 11.14 -12.70
CA CYS A 213 6.21 9.73 -12.72
C CYS A 213 5.46 8.97 -13.81
N ILE A 214 6.18 8.02 -14.42
CA ILE A 214 5.64 6.95 -15.25
C ILE A 214 5.96 5.66 -14.50
N ASN A 215 4.93 4.85 -14.28
CA ASN A 215 4.71 3.98 -13.11
C ASN A 215 5.77 2.86 -12.84
N GLY A 216 5.96 2.52 -11.55
CA GLY A 216 6.66 1.34 -11.03
C GLY A 216 8.18 1.49 -10.82
N ILE A 217 8.74 0.63 -9.95
CA ILE A 217 10.17 0.51 -9.64
C ILE A 217 10.54 -0.97 -9.63
N HIS A 218 11.61 -1.36 -10.32
CA HIS A 218 12.19 -2.70 -10.15
C HIS A 218 13.67 -2.57 -9.83
N CYS A 219 14.04 -2.93 -8.60
CA CYS A 219 15.44 -2.93 -8.18
C CYS A 219 16.04 -4.32 -8.43
N ASN A 220 16.81 -4.44 -9.50
CA ASN A 220 17.59 -5.65 -9.75
C ASN A 220 18.73 -5.76 -8.72
N LEU A 221 18.77 -6.88 -7.99
CA LEU A 221 19.97 -7.31 -7.27
C LEU A 221 21.03 -7.71 -8.30
N LYS A 222 21.77 -6.75 -8.85
CA LYS A 222 23.06 -7.03 -9.49
C LYS A 222 24.17 -6.64 -8.53
N GLY A 223 24.71 -7.64 -7.84
CA GLY A 223 26.04 -7.60 -7.26
C GLY A 223 26.10 -7.58 -5.74
N THR A 224 26.19 -8.76 -5.14
CA THR A 224 27.24 -9.04 -4.15
C THR A 224 27.69 -10.47 -4.36
N ILE A 225 28.97 -10.64 -4.71
CA ILE A 225 29.69 -11.93 -4.72
C ILE A 225 29.95 -12.30 -3.26
#